data_AF-A0A6G0YAD2-F1
#
_entry.id   AF-A0A6G0YAD2-F1
#
_cell.length_a   1.000
_cell.length_b   1.000
_cell.length_c   1.000
_cell.angle_alpha   90.00
_cell.angle_beta   90.00
_cell.angle_gamma   90.00
#
_symmetry.space_group_name_H-M   'P 1'
#
loop_
_entity.id
_entity.type
_entity.pdbx_description
1 polymer ?
#
loop_
_entity_poly.entity_id
_entity_poly.type
_entity_poly.pdbx_seq_one_letter_code
_entity_poly.pdbx_strand_id
1 'polypeptide(L)'
;MVQILIGNINTYLEHKQELNPPIWASKIRFLPHSYHTRQVCMRVELYGCPWTDGILSYSMPQGDKRSPEWEFYDSTYDGYWDDELQRGLGQLTDGKVGQDNFRMGYYDTERGQGWVGWRNDTRNGQAIEIKFEFDKVREFTGVHIYCNNQFQKDVQVNVLHVHKII
;
A
#
# COMPACT_ATOMS: atom_id res chain seq x y z
N MET A 1 -8.89 3.67 13.00
CA MET A 1 -7.97 4.14 14.07
C MET A 1 -7.44 5.50 13.64
N VAL A 2 -7.44 6.53 14.49
CA VAL A 2 -6.93 7.86 14.12
C VAL A 2 -5.49 7.98 14.58
N GLN A 3 -4.58 8.31 13.67
CA GLN A 3 -3.17 8.56 14.00
C GLN A 3 -2.95 10.05 14.24
N ILE A 4 -2.29 10.39 15.34
CA ILE A 4 -1.84 11.76 15.61
C ILE A 4 -0.47 11.94 14.95
N LEU A 5 -0.37 12.93 14.07
CA LEU A 5 0.90 13.39 13.54
C LEU A 5 1.48 14.43 14.50
N ILE A 6 2.77 14.29 14.82
CA ILE A 6 3.45 15.24 15.69
C ILE A 6 3.56 16.56 14.94
N GLY A 7 3.21 17.65 15.63
CA GLY A 7 3.27 19.01 15.08
C GLY A 7 4.44 19.82 15.63
N ASN A 8 4.41 21.11 15.38
CA ASN A 8 5.44 22.04 15.84
C ASN A 8 5.48 22.13 17.37
N ILE A 9 6.69 22.22 17.92
CA ILE A 9 6.94 22.49 19.35
C ILE A 9 7.09 23.99 19.64
N ASN A 10 7.31 24.82 18.61
CA ASN A 10 7.46 26.27 18.70
C ASN A 10 6.91 26.94 17.43
N THR A 11 6.90 28.28 17.39
CA THR A 11 6.24 29.07 16.34
C THR A 11 7.14 29.46 15.16
N TYR A 12 8.43 29.12 15.18
CA TYR A 12 9.40 29.64 14.21
C TYR A 12 10.09 28.54 13.39
N LEU A 13 10.15 27.32 13.93
CA LEU A 13 10.68 26.16 13.22
C LEU A 13 9.53 25.40 12.56
N GLU A 14 9.75 25.01 11.32
CA GLU A 14 8.93 24.04 10.63
C GLU A 14 9.12 22.65 11.24
N HIS A 15 8.05 21.85 11.21
CA HIS A 15 8.11 20.44 11.50
C HIS A 15 7.78 19.68 10.22
N LYS A 16 8.71 18.84 9.76
CA LYS A 16 8.50 18.00 8.57
C LYS A 16 8.12 16.60 9.04
N GLN A 17 6.94 16.16 8.62
CA GLN A 17 6.45 14.81 8.84
C GLN A 17 6.50 14.06 7.52
N GLU A 18 7.24 12.96 7.48
CA GLU A 18 7.17 12.01 6.38
C GLU A 18 5.97 11.09 6.57
N LEU A 19 5.20 10.90 5.49
CA LEU A 19 4.07 9.98 5.45
C LEU A 19 4.56 8.69 4.80
N ASN A 20 4.69 7.65 5.60
CA ASN A 20 5.06 6.31 5.16
C ASN A 20 4.04 5.33 5.75
N PRO A 21 3.11 4.78 4.93
CA PRO A 21 3.00 4.91 3.47
C PRO A 21 2.57 6.32 3.00
N PRO A 22 2.84 6.68 1.73
CA PRO A 22 2.28 7.88 1.12
C PRO A 22 0.75 7.79 1.02
N ILE A 23 0.09 8.94 0.86
CA ILE A 23 -1.38 9.02 0.76
C ILE A 23 -1.78 9.44 -0.65
N TRP A 24 -2.67 8.68 -1.28
CA TRP A 24 -3.35 9.07 -2.52
C TRP A 24 -4.60 9.88 -2.19
N ALA A 25 -4.61 11.17 -2.53
CA ALA A 25 -5.77 12.02 -2.25
C ALA A 25 -5.92 13.16 -3.26
N SER A 26 -7.18 13.46 -3.59
CA SER A 26 -7.56 14.70 -4.29
C SER A 26 -7.87 15.85 -3.32
N LYS A 27 -8.13 15.53 -2.05
CA LYS A 27 -8.48 16.48 -0.99
C LYS A 27 -7.84 16.03 0.32
N ILE A 28 -7.15 16.95 0.99
CA ILE A 28 -6.54 16.70 2.31
C ILE A 28 -7.19 17.63 3.34
N ARG A 29 -7.54 17.08 4.50
CA ARG A 29 -8.11 17.82 5.63
C ARG A 29 -7.17 17.72 6.82
N PHE A 30 -6.73 18.86 7.32
CA PHE A 30 -5.98 18.94 8.57
C PHE A 30 -6.93 19.18 9.74
N LEU A 31 -6.83 18.37 10.79
CA LEU A 31 -7.58 18.53 12.04
C LEU A 31 -6.59 18.91 13.15
N PRO A 32 -6.46 20.21 13.49
CA PRO A 32 -5.54 20.62 14.53
C PRO A 32 -5.92 19.98 15.88
N HIS A 33 -4.91 19.43 16.56
CA HIS A 33 -5.07 18.79 17.86
C HIS A 33 -4.05 19.35 18.87
N SER A 34 -4.49 19.59 20.11
CA SER A 34 -3.64 20.05 21.20
C SER A 34 -4.14 19.43 22.51
N TYR A 35 -3.22 18.86 23.29
CA TYR A 35 -3.54 18.31 24.63
C TYR A 35 -3.92 19.40 25.64
N HIS A 36 -3.41 20.62 25.45
CA HIS A 36 -3.74 21.77 26.28
C HIS A 36 -4.76 22.66 25.58
N THR A 37 -5.67 23.26 26.35
CA THR A 37 -6.65 24.25 25.89
C THR A 37 -5.95 25.54 25.52
N ARG A 38 -5.65 25.68 24.22
CA ARG A 38 -5.02 26.88 23.63
C ARG A 38 -5.53 27.09 22.23
N GLN A 39 -5.41 28.32 21.73
CA GLN A 39 -5.61 28.58 20.31
C GLN A 39 -4.52 27.87 19.51
N VAL A 40 -4.94 27.15 18.46
CA VAL A 40 -4.03 26.41 17.57
C VAL A 40 -4.03 27.12 16.23
N CYS A 41 -2.84 27.45 15.74
CA CYS A 41 -2.61 28.02 14.42
C CYS A 41 -1.79 27.02 13.60
N MET A 42 -2.04 26.96 12.29
CA MET A 42 -1.28 26.10 11.39
C MET A 42 -0.92 26.86 10.11
N ARG A 43 0.29 26.61 9.63
CA ARG A 43 0.73 26.91 8.26
C ARG A 43 1.24 25.58 7.71
N VAL A 44 0.67 25.14 6.61
CA VAL A 44 0.93 23.81 6.04
C VAL A 44 1.49 23.94 4.63
N GLU A 45 2.32 22.98 4.27
CA GLU A 45 2.85 22.79 2.93
C GLU A 45 2.76 21.29 2.62
N LEU A 46 2.42 20.92 1.39
CA LEU A 46 2.26 19.53 0.96
C LEU A 46 3.32 19.21 -0.09
N TYR A 47 4.09 18.15 0.15
CA TYR A 47 5.08 17.65 -0.78
C TYR A 47 4.59 16.33 -1.38
N GLY A 48 4.63 16.22 -2.70
CA GLY A 48 4.21 15.03 -3.43
C GLY A 48 4.38 15.18 -4.93
N CYS A 49 3.78 14.29 -5.68
CA CYS A 49 3.77 14.30 -7.14
C CYS A 49 2.34 14.03 -7.68
N PRO A 50 2.04 14.42 -8.93
CA PRO A 50 0.80 14.02 -9.59
C PRO A 50 0.71 12.50 -9.72
N TRP A 51 -0.47 11.94 -9.46
CA TRP A 51 -0.76 10.52 -9.69
C TRP A 51 -1.05 10.27 -11.18
N THR A 52 -0.07 9.75 -11.91
CA THR A 52 -0.16 9.55 -13.36
C THR A 52 -0.74 8.20 -13.77
N ASP A 53 -0.53 7.18 -12.93
CA ASP A 53 -0.92 5.79 -13.20
C ASP A 53 -2.44 5.65 -13.30
N GLY A 54 -3.18 6.52 -12.60
CA GLY A 54 -4.63 6.63 -12.72
C GLY A 54 -5.39 5.47 -12.14
N ILE A 55 -4.73 4.58 -11.39
CA ILE A 55 -5.39 3.52 -10.62
C ILE A 55 -6.18 4.20 -9.50
N LEU A 56 -7.48 3.95 -9.44
CA LEU A 56 -8.36 4.42 -8.38
C LEU A 56 -8.43 3.43 -7.22
N SER A 57 -8.50 2.14 -7.54
CA SER A 57 -8.46 1.07 -6.56
C SER A 57 -8.05 -0.24 -7.22
N TYR A 58 -7.64 -1.20 -6.40
CA TYR A 58 -7.59 -2.60 -6.82
C TYR A 58 -8.36 -3.47 -5.86
N SER A 59 -8.93 -4.57 -6.38
CA SER A 59 -9.56 -5.59 -5.56
C SER A 59 -8.88 -6.93 -5.73
N MET A 60 -8.63 -7.61 -4.61
CA MET A 60 -8.00 -8.92 -4.56
C MET A 60 -8.29 -9.57 -3.22
N PRO A 61 -8.20 -10.90 -3.09
CA PRO A 61 -8.24 -11.50 -1.76
C PRO A 61 -6.99 -11.10 -0.98
N GLN A 62 -7.14 -10.96 0.34
CA GLN A 62 -6.04 -10.59 1.22
C GLN A 62 -4.87 -11.58 1.09
N GLY A 63 -3.66 -11.09 1.32
CA GLY A 63 -2.46 -11.94 1.39
C GLY A 63 -2.57 -13.01 2.47
N ASP A 64 -1.67 -13.99 2.41
CA ASP A 64 -1.64 -15.11 3.35
C ASP A 64 -0.50 -14.98 4.36
N LYS A 65 -0.73 -15.53 5.55
CA LYS A 65 0.31 -15.75 6.55
C LYS A 65 1.05 -17.05 6.27
N ARG A 66 2.38 -16.99 6.18
CA ARG A 66 3.23 -18.16 6.01
C ARG A 66 3.64 -18.79 7.34
N SER A 67 3.96 -17.98 8.33
CA SER A 67 4.28 -18.42 9.70
C SER A 67 3.95 -17.30 10.70
N PRO A 68 4.01 -17.53 12.02
CA PRO A 68 3.85 -16.49 13.04
C PRO A 68 4.66 -15.22 12.80
N GLU A 69 5.82 -15.33 12.15
CA GLU A 69 6.78 -14.26 11.90
C GLU A 69 6.63 -13.61 10.51
N TRP A 70 5.95 -14.28 9.56
CA TRP A 70 5.93 -13.90 8.15
C TRP A 70 4.48 -13.79 7.65
N GLU A 71 3.98 -12.56 7.57
CA GLU A 71 2.64 -12.17 7.15
C GLU A 71 2.69 -11.38 5.84
N PHE A 72 2.23 -11.95 4.73
CA PHE A 72 2.32 -11.29 3.42
C PHE A 72 1.06 -10.51 3.09
N TYR A 73 0.51 -9.81 4.08
CA TYR A 73 -0.69 -9.00 3.94
C TYR A 73 -0.41 -7.68 3.24
N ASP A 74 -1.43 -7.12 2.62
CA ASP A 74 -1.42 -5.71 2.23
C ASP A 74 -1.71 -4.85 3.46
N SER A 75 -0.67 -4.60 4.25
CA SER A 75 -0.74 -3.95 5.56
C SER A 75 -1.05 -2.45 5.49
N THR A 76 -0.82 -1.83 4.33
CA THR A 76 -1.07 -0.41 4.09
C THR A 76 -2.36 -0.17 3.30
N TYR A 77 -3.16 -1.20 3.05
CA TYR A 77 -4.38 -1.09 2.27
C TYR A 77 -5.37 -0.13 2.94
N ASP A 78 -5.82 0.89 2.22
CA ASP A 78 -6.65 1.98 2.75
C ASP A 78 -8.16 1.82 2.47
N GLY A 79 -8.55 0.73 1.81
CA GLY A 79 -9.93 0.40 1.47
C GLY A 79 -10.65 -0.47 2.50
N TYR A 80 -11.69 -1.16 2.04
CA TYR A 80 -12.44 -2.12 2.85
C TYR A 80 -11.76 -3.48 2.85
N TRP A 81 -11.78 -4.13 4.01
CA TRP A 81 -11.30 -5.49 4.21
C TRP A 81 -12.41 -6.33 4.83
N ASP A 82 -13.25 -6.91 3.97
CA ASP A 82 -14.23 -7.95 4.33
C ASP A 82 -13.68 -9.31 3.85
N ASP A 83 -14.35 -9.98 2.91
CA ASP A 83 -13.85 -11.22 2.30
C ASP A 83 -12.66 -10.98 1.35
N GLU A 84 -12.67 -9.83 0.68
CA GLU A 84 -11.61 -9.37 -0.22
C GLU A 84 -11.29 -7.89 0.07
N LEU A 85 -10.12 -7.46 -0.36
CA LEU A 85 -9.73 -6.07 -0.38
C LEU A 85 -10.49 -5.36 -1.49
N GLN A 86 -11.16 -4.24 -1.18
CA GLN A 86 -11.94 -3.50 -2.16
C GLN A 86 -11.87 -1.98 -1.96
N ARG A 87 -11.99 -1.21 -3.04
CA ARG A 87 -12.10 0.25 -3.04
C ARG A 87 -10.96 1.00 -2.35
N GLY A 88 -9.75 0.45 -2.40
CA GLY A 88 -8.56 1.07 -1.84
C GLY A 88 -7.31 0.82 -2.68
N LEU A 89 -6.24 1.43 -2.20
CA LEU A 89 -4.87 1.31 -2.66
C LEU A 89 -4.00 0.89 -1.48
N GLY A 90 -2.79 0.43 -1.76
CA GLY A 90 -1.90 -0.11 -0.75
C GLY A 90 -0.54 -0.47 -1.35
N GLN A 91 0.05 -1.55 -0.85
CA GLN A 91 1.43 -1.92 -1.16
C GLN A 91 1.68 -2.22 -2.64
N LEU A 92 0.66 -2.61 -3.40
CA LEU A 92 0.85 -2.88 -4.84
C LEU A 92 1.04 -1.61 -5.67
N THR A 93 0.75 -0.44 -5.09
CA THR A 93 0.80 0.86 -5.78
C THR A 93 1.65 1.90 -5.06
N ASP A 94 2.28 1.56 -3.92
CA ASP A 94 3.05 2.48 -3.06
C ASP A 94 4.39 2.95 -3.64
N GLY A 95 4.78 2.42 -4.80
CA GLY A 95 6.04 2.73 -5.48
C GLY A 95 7.27 2.10 -4.82
N LYS A 96 7.08 1.31 -3.76
CA LYS A 96 8.16 0.55 -3.12
C LYS A 96 8.29 -0.81 -3.76
N VAL A 97 9.52 -1.31 -3.74
CA VAL A 97 9.88 -2.59 -4.34
C VAL A 97 10.47 -3.46 -3.23
N GLY A 98 9.97 -4.70 -3.11
CA GLY A 98 10.47 -5.64 -2.13
C GLY A 98 11.91 -6.08 -2.42
N GLN A 99 12.67 -6.35 -1.36
CA GLN A 99 14.03 -6.89 -1.48
C GLN A 99 14.03 -8.33 -2.03
N ASP A 100 15.13 -8.72 -2.69
CA ASP A 100 15.34 -10.08 -3.21
C ASP A 100 15.08 -11.15 -2.15
N ASN A 101 15.65 -10.95 -0.96
CA ASN A 101 15.33 -11.76 0.20
C ASN A 101 14.06 -11.25 0.85
N PHE A 102 12.93 -11.89 0.56
CA PHE A 102 11.63 -11.52 1.11
C PHE A 102 11.59 -11.48 2.65
N ARG A 103 12.54 -12.17 3.31
CA ARG A 103 12.67 -12.14 4.77
C ARG A 103 13.30 -10.85 5.31
N MET A 104 14.12 -10.17 4.52
CA MET A 104 14.79 -8.94 4.99
C MET A 104 13.79 -7.79 5.22
N GLY A 105 12.71 -7.74 4.44
CA GLY A 105 11.66 -6.74 4.59
C GLY A 105 10.88 -6.78 5.91
N TYR A 106 11.05 -7.81 6.75
CA TYR A 106 10.41 -7.88 8.08
C TYR A 106 11.39 -7.60 9.23
N TYR A 107 12.70 -7.58 8.96
CA TYR A 107 13.68 -7.13 9.95
C TYR A 107 13.81 -5.60 9.93
N ASP A 108 13.42 -4.96 8.83
CA ASP A 108 13.31 -3.52 8.74
C ASP A 108 11.98 -3.07 9.37
N THR A 109 12.03 -2.06 10.23
CA THR A 109 10.88 -1.65 11.08
C THR A 109 9.85 -0.82 10.31
N GLU A 110 10.03 -0.69 9.00
CA GLU A 110 9.09 0.02 8.14
C GLU A 110 7.78 -0.76 8.03
N ARG A 111 6.67 -0.06 8.30
CA ARG A 111 5.29 -0.58 8.31
C ARG A 111 4.76 -0.95 6.91
N GLY A 112 5.64 -1.38 6.00
CA GLY A 112 5.34 -1.80 4.63
C GLY A 112 6.19 -3.02 4.31
N GLN A 113 5.71 -4.18 4.76
CA GLN A 113 6.33 -5.49 4.51
C GLN A 113 6.30 -5.74 3.01
N GLY A 114 7.38 -5.43 2.30
CA GLY A 114 7.43 -5.16 0.84
C GLY A 114 6.98 -6.25 -0.14
N TRP A 115 6.27 -7.27 0.32
CA TRP A 115 5.66 -8.33 -0.49
C TRP A 115 4.23 -8.61 -0.01
N VAL A 116 3.27 -8.52 -0.93
CA VAL A 116 1.96 -9.17 -0.78
C VAL A 116 2.03 -10.54 -1.44
N GLY A 117 1.53 -11.57 -0.78
CA GLY A 117 1.76 -12.94 -1.22
C GLY A 117 0.66 -13.90 -0.80
N TRP A 118 0.47 -14.94 -1.60
CA TRP A 118 -0.58 -15.93 -1.41
C TRP A 118 0.00 -17.33 -1.48
N ARG A 119 -0.59 -18.24 -0.72
CA ARG A 119 -0.25 -19.65 -0.76
C ARG A 119 -1.12 -20.35 -1.78
N ASN A 120 -0.56 -21.38 -2.41
CA ASN A 120 -1.30 -22.17 -3.39
C ASN A 120 -2.29 -23.15 -2.73
N ASP A 121 -1.93 -23.69 -1.56
CA ASP A 121 -2.69 -24.71 -0.85
C ASP A 121 -3.97 -24.17 -0.19
N THR A 122 -4.08 -22.85 0.00
CA THR A 122 -5.27 -22.19 0.55
C THR A 122 -6.39 -22.00 -0.47
N ARG A 123 -6.13 -22.24 -1.76
CA ARG A 123 -7.01 -21.77 -2.86
C ARG A 123 -7.60 -22.86 -3.74
N ASN A 124 -7.50 -24.14 -3.39
CA ASN A 124 -8.08 -25.25 -4.16
C ASN A 124 -7.74 -25.21 -5.67
N GLY A 125 -6.55 -24.71 -6.03
CA GLY A 125 -6.12 -24.58 -7.42
C GLY A 125 -6.68 -23.37 -8.19
N GLN A 126 -7.41 -22.46 -7.53
CA GLN A 126 -7.84 -21.20 -8.13
C GLN A 126 -6.70 -20.20 -8.22
N ALA A 127 -6.61 -19.50 -9.35
CA ALA A 127 -5.64 -18.43 -9.56
C ALA A 127 -5.95 -17.20 -8.70
N ILE A 128 -4.93 -16.36 -8.48
CA ILE A 128 -5.12 -15.04 -7.87
C ILE A 128 -5.71 -14.12 -8.93
N GLU A 129 -6.90 -13.58 -8.66
CA GLU A 129 -7.47 -12.51 -9.47
C GLU A 129 -7.24 -11.17 -8.77
N ILE A 130 -6.64 -10.23 -9.50
CA ILE A 130 -6.46 -8.84 -9.06
C ILE A 130 -7.11 -7.96 -10.11
N LYS A 131 -8.10 -7.17 -9.71
CA LYS A 131 -8.82 -6.25 -10.61
C LYS A 131 -8.40 -4.84 -10.31
N PHE A 132 -7.98 -4.09 -11.32
CA PHE A 132 -7.61 -2.69 -11.19
C PHE A 132 -8.68 -1.80 -11.82
N GLU A 133 -9.17 -0.82 -11.07
CA GLU A 133 -10.07 0.21 -11.56
C GLU A 133 -9.28 1.49 -11.87
N PHE A 134 -9.56 2.10 -13.03
CA PHE A 134 -8.87 3.30 -13.50
C PHE A 134 -9.81 4.50 -13.54
N ASP A 135 -9.25 5.70 -13.41
CA ASP A 135 -9.95 6.99 -13.41
C ASP A 135 -10.71 7.28 -14.71
N LYS A 136 -10.25 6.72 -15.82
CA LYS A 136 -10.85 6.84 -17.15
C LYS A 136 -10.43 5.67 -18.03
N VAL A 137 -11.08 5.56 -19.19
CA VAL A 137 -10.66 4.63 -20.25
C VAL A 137 -9.25 5.01 -20.72
N ARG A 138 -8.34 4.03 -20.71
CA ARG A 138 -6.93 4.20 -21.04
C ARG A 138 -6.48 3.15 -22.09
N GLU A 139 -5.47 3.51 -22.86
CA GLU A 139 -4.74 2.58 -23.71
C GLU A 139 -3.55 2.03 -22.93
N PHE A 140 -3.49 0.70 -22.79
CA PHE A 140 -2.42 0.01 -22.06
C PHE A 140 -1.37 -0.50 -23.05
N THR A 141 -0.12 -0.07 -22.90
CA THR A 141 1.01 -0.57 -23.68
C THR A 141 1.66 -1.80 -23.04
N GLY A 142 1.53 -1.94 -21.72
CA GLY A 142 2.09 -3.04 -20.95
C GLY A 142 1.68 -2.98 -19.49
N VAL A 143 1.96 -4.06 -18.77
CA VAL A 143 1.79 -4.16 -17.31
C VAL A 143 3.11 -4.67 -16.73
N HIS A 144 3.62 -3.99 -15.71
CA HIS A 144 4.83 -4.37 -15.01
C HIS A 144 4.45 -4.84 -13.63
N ILE A 145 4.72 -6.12 -13.33
CA ILE A 145 4.47 -6.72 -12.02
C ILE A 145 5.82 -7.15 -11.46
N TYR A 146 6.18 -6.58 -10.30
CA TYR A 146 7.39 -6.98 -9.61
C TYR A 146 7.10 -8.20 -8.74
N CYS A 147 7.78 -9.32 -9.02
CA CYS A 147 7.53 -10.59 -8.34
C CYS A 147 8.82 -11.16 -7.75
N ASN A 148 8.70 -11.82 -6.59
CA ASN A 148 9.80 -12.54 -5.99
C ASN A 148 9.94 -13.95 -6.61
N ASN A 149 11.17 -14.41 -6.83
CA ASN A 149 11.44 -15.74 -7.38
C ASN A 149 12.51 -16.51 -6.56
N GLN A 150 12.41 -16.47 -5.23
CA GLN A 150 13.23 -17.31 -4.34
C GLN A 150 12.70 -18.75 -4.25
N PHE A 151 12.79 -19.49 -5.37
CA PHE A 151 12.25 -20.85 -5.49
C PHE A 151 12.82 -21.83 -4.46
N GLN A 152 14.07 -21.64 -4.02
CA GLN A 152 14.70 -22.43 -2.93
C GLN A 152 13.99 -22.28 -1.57
N LYS A 153 13.10 -21.31 -1.45
CA LYS A 153 12.29 -21.03 -0.26
C LYS A 153 10.79 -21.07 -0.60
N ASP A 154 10.37 -21.84 -1.60
CA ASP A 154 8.97 -22.00 -2.00
C ASP A 154 8.27 -20.70 -2.43
N VAL A 155 9.02 -19.70 -2.90
CA VAL A 155 8.47 -18.46 -3.47
C VAL A 155 8.81 -18.46 -4.97
N GLN A 156 7.79 -18.50 -5.81
CA GLN A 156 7.98 -18.61 -7.25
C GLN A 156 6.89 -17.86 -8.02
N VAL A 157 7.26 -17.42 -9.21
CA VAL A 157 6.32 -16.86 -10.17
C VAL A 157 5.71 -17.99 -10.99
N ASN A 158 4.38 -18.11 -10.94
CA ASN A 158 3.62 -19.01 -11.79
C ASN A 158 3.13 -18.26 -13.04
N VAL A 159 2.29 -18.92 -13.85
CA VAL A 159 1.71 -18.32 -15.05
C VAL A 159 0.85 -17.11 -14.69
N LEU A 160 1.16 -15.96 -15.31
CA LEU A 160 0.38 -14.73 -15.20
C LEU A 160 -0.52 -14.57 -16.43
N HIS A 161 -1.80 -14.36 -16.20
CA HIS A 161 -2.78 -14.06 -17.25
C HIS A 161 -3.32 -12.65 -17.05
N VAL A 162 -3.23 -11.82 -18.09
CA VAL A 162 -3.76 -10.44 -18.07
C VAL A 162 -4.98 -10.37 -18.98
N HIS A 163 -6.10 -9.97 -18.40
CA HIS A 163 -7.36 -9.82 -19.11
C HIS A 163 -7.79 -8.35 -19.10
N LYS A 164 -8.16 -7.82 -20.27
CA LYS A 164 -8.80 -6.51 -20.37
C LYS A 164 -10.30 -6.68 -20.17
N ILE A 165 -10.82 -6.07 -19.12
CA ILE A 165 -12.26 -5.99 -18.84
C ILE A 165 -12.71 -4.59 -19.28
N ILE A 166 -13.65 -4.51 -20.23
CA ILE A 166 -14.18 -3.27 -20.80
C ILE A 166 -15.60 -3.07 -20.31
#